data_AF-A0A4P9ZP66-F1
#
_entry.id   AF-A0A4P9ZP66-F1
#
_cell.length_a   1.000
_cell.length_b   1.000
_cell.length_c   1.000
_cell.angle_alpha   90.00
_cell.angle_beta   90.00
_cell.angle_gamma   90.00
#
_symmetry.space_group_name_H-M   'P 1'
#
loop_
_entity.id
_entity.type
_entity.pdbx_description
1 polymer ?
#
loop_
_entity_poly.entity_id
_entity_poly.type
_entity_poly.pdbx_seq_one_letter_code
_entity_poly.pdbx_strand_id
1 'polypeptide(L)'
;MYLARRTLLTKPAWSVSALLPDPTTPAETSQGPGALQVADLTRLHRLANLAPDTTAEASTLIKDINDLNHFVSHVKELDLTNVEPLVSLTLPSVYDYPLPETVSNSTTAIVRTPSPTKQ
;
A
#
# COMPACT_ATOMS: atom_id res chain seq x y z
N MET A 1 -12.47 30.99 28.70
CA MET A 1 -12.64 30.06 27.56
C MET A 1 -11.82 28.75 27.68
N TYR A 2 -11.34 28.35 28.88
CA TYR A 2 -10.52 27.13 29.05
C TYR A 2 -11.26 25.90 29.58
N LEU A 3 -12.45 26.10 30.17
CA LEU A 3 -13.21 25.03 30.84
C LEU A 3 -13.88 24.08 29.83
N ALA A 4 -14.33 24.58 28.68
CA ALA A 4 -15.00 23.79 27.65
C ALA A 4 -14.10 22.71 27.01
N ARG A 5 -12.78 22.96 26.95
CA ARG A 5 -11.83 21.97 26.38
C ARG A 5 -11.70 20.75 27.29
N ARG A 6 -11.69 20.93 28.62
CA ARG A 6 -11.57 19.81 29.58
C ARG A 6 -12.78 18.89 29.54
N THR A 7 -13.99 19.43 29.40
CA THR A 7 -15.22 18.62 29.33
C THR A 7 -15.31 17.78 28.05
N LEU A 8 -14.74 18.27 26.94
CA LEU A 8 -14.63 17.55 25.67
C LEU A 8 -13.66 16.36 25.73
N LEU A 9 -12.56 16.47 26.50
CA LEU A 9 -11.60 15.36 26.63
C LEU A 9 -12.05 14.26 27.60
N THR A 10 -12.97 14.55 28.54
CA THR A 10 -13.48 13.56 29.49
C THR A 10 -14.37 12.48 28.85
N LYS A 11 -14.89 12.72 27.65
CA LYS A 11 -15.71 11.76 26.91
C LYS A 11 -15.22 11.69 25.46
N PRO A 12 -14.15 10.94 25.17
CA PRO A 12 -13.73 10.74 23.79
C PRO A 12 -14.89 10.07 23.04
N ALA A 13 -15.34 10.72 21.96
CA ALA A 13 -16.45 10.20 21.16
C ALA A 13 -16.09 8.90 20.43
N TRP A 14 -14.79 8.59 20.35
CA TRP A 14 -14.23 7.40 19.73
C TRP A 14 -12.82 7.18 20.29
N SER A 15 -12.49 5.95 20.67
CA SER A 15 -11.13 5.53 21.00
C SER A 15 -10.65 4.51 19.96
N VAL A 16 -9.37 4.55 19.61
CA VAL A 16 -8.76 3.55 18.71
C VAL A 16 -8.91 2.13 19.27
N SER A 17 -8.91 2.01 20.59
CA SER A 17 -9.17 0.75 21.30
C SER A 17 -10.55 0.16 21.00
N ALA A 18 -11.55 0.97 20.66
CA ALA A 18 -12.88 0.49 20.28
C ALA A 18 -12.93 -0.10 18.86
N LEU A 19 -11.90 0.13 18.03
CA LEU A 19 -11.75 -0.43 16.69
C LEU A 19 -10.92 -1.74 16.67
N LEU A 20 -10.25 -2.05 17.78
CA LEU A 20 -9.50 -3.29 17.94
C LEU A 20 -10.44 -4.42 18.40
N PRO A 21 -10.16 -5.68 18.03
CA PRO A 21 -10.87 -6.83 18.58
C PRO A 21 -10.79 -6.80 20.11
N ASP A 22 -11.93 -7.01 20.77
CA ASP A 22 -11.99 -6.98 22.24
C ASP A 22 -11.07 -8.09 22.80
N PRO A 23 -10.08 -7.75 23.66
CA PRO A 23 -9.05 -8.68 24.13
C PRO A 23 -9.61 -9.84 24.95
N THR A 24 -10.85 -9.71 25.42
CA THR A 24 -11.57 -10.74 26.17
C THR A 24 -12.28 -11.74 25.26
N THR A 25 -12.39 -11.45 23.97
CA THR A 25 -12.99 -12.34 22.99
C THR A 25 -12.01 -13.46 22.66
N PRO A 26 -12.41 -14.74 22.75
CA PRO A 26 -11.54 -15.85 22.38
C PRO A 26 -10.96 -15.66 20.98
N ALA A 27 -9.67 -15.93 20.82
CA ALA A 27 -8.91 -15.82 19.56
C ALA A 27 -9.52 -16.65 18.39
N GLU A 28 -10.49 -17.53 18.69
CA GLU A 28 -11.31 -18.23 17.71
C GLU A 28 -12.13 -17.27 16.83
N THR A 29 -12.43 -16.07 17.32
CA THR A 29 -13.15 -15.02 16.57
C THR A 29 -12.24 -14.18 15.67
N SER A 30 -10.92 -14.26 15.86
CA SER A 30 -9.93 -13.70 14.92
C SER A 30 -9.80 -14.55 13.64
N GLN A 31 -10.52 -15.68 13.54
CA GLN A 31 -10.67 -16.48 12.32
C GLN A 31 -11.77 -15.94 11.39
N GLY A 32 -11.82 -14.61 11.21
CA GLY A 32 -12.63 -14.03 10.13
C GLY A 32 -12.18 -14.53 8.76
N PRO A 33 -13.02 -14.44 7.71
CA PRO A 33 -12.63 -14.78 6.35
C PRO A 33 -11.43 -13.92 5.92
N GLY A 34 -10.23 -14.52 5.92
CA GLY A 34 -8.96 -13.83 5.64
C GLY A 34 -7.92 -13.87 6.78
N ALA A 35 -8.19 -14.58 7.88
CA ALA A 35 -7.20 -14.81 8.93
C ALA A 35 -6.01 -15.62 8.41
N LEU A 36 -4.81 -15.04 8.51
CA LEU A 36 -3.58 -15.62 8.00
C LEU A 36 -3.14 -16.82 8.84
N GLN A 37 -2.70 -17.86 8.14
CA GLN A 37 -2.11 -19.06 8.73
C GLN A 37 -0.58 -19.02 8.63
N VAL A 38 0.10 -19.92 9.35
CA VAL A 38 1.57 -20.06 9.31
C VAL A 38 2.10 -20.30 7.88
N ALA A 39 1.35 -21.04 7.06
CA ALA A 39 1.69 -21.28 5.67
C ALA A 39 1.69 -19.98 4.83
N ASP A 40 0.78 -19.06 5.12
CA ASP A 40 0.68 -17.78 4.43
C ASP A 40 1.81 -16.84 4.83
N LEU A 41 2.23 -16.86 6.10
CA LEU A 41 3.40 -16.11 6.57
C LEU A 41 4.67 -16.52 5.83
N THR A 42 4.87 -17.83 5.64
CA THR A 42 6.02 -18.35 4.86
C THR A 42 5.99 -17.81 3.42
N ARG A 43 4.80 -17.74 2.82
CA ARG A 43 4.63 -17.20 1.47
C ARG A 43 4.90 -15.69 1.44
N LEU A 44 4.44 -14.95 2.44
CA LEU A 44 4.67 -13.51 2.57
C LEU A 44 6.16 -13.20 2.69
N HIS A 45 6.89 -13.96 3.51
CA HIS A 45 8.35 -13.78 3.65
C HIS A 45 9.08 -14.03 2.34
N ARG A 46 8.67 -15.04 1.55
CA ARG A 46 9.22 -15.27 0.22
C ARG A 46 8.96 -14.11 -0.74
N LEU A 47 7.75 -13.53 -0.71
CA LEU A 47 7.40 -12.39 -1.57
C LEU A 47 8.16 -11.12 -1.18
N ALA A 48 8.31 -10.89 0.12
CA ALA A 48 9.03 -9.74 0.65
C ALA A 48 10.56 -9.94 0.66
N ASN A 49 11.03 -11.13 0.28
CA ASN A 49 12.44 -11.53 0.31
C ASN A 49 13.08 -11.40 1.71
N LEU A 50 12.33 -11.79 2.75
CA LEU A 50 12.77 -11.84 4.15
C LEU A 50 13.17 -13.25 4.58
N ALA A 51 14.04 -13.35 5.58
CA ALA A 51 14.38 -14.61 6.23
C ALA A 51 13.18 -15.15 7.04
N PRO A 52 13.03 -16.48 7.18
CA PRO A 52 11.99 -17.06 8.02
C PRO A 52 12.28 -16.85 9.51
N ASP A 53 11.25 -16.51 10.27
CA ASP A 53 11.34 -16.28 11.72
C ASP A 53 11.40 -17.59 12.51
N THR A 54 11.78 -17.47 13.79
CA THR A 54 11.64 -18.57 14.75
C THR A 54 10.16 -18.86 15.06
N THR A 55 9.85 -20.07 15.53
CA THR A 55 8.47 -20.49 15.83
C THR A 55 7.76 -19.62 16.86
N ALA A 56 8.50 -19.04 17.82
CA ALA A 56 7.95 -18.12 18.82
C ALA A 56 7.55 -16.78 18.17
N GLU A 57 8.47 -16.18 17.40
CA GLU A 57 8.25 -14.90 16.70
C GLU A 57 7.15 -15.00 15.64
N ALA A 58 7.04 -16.14 14.96
CA ALA A 58 5.98 -16.37 13.98
C ALA A 58 4.58 -16.27 14.59
N SER A 59 4.38 -16.77 15.81
CA SER A 59 3.06 -16.73 16.47
C SER A 59 2.62 -15.31 16.84
N THR A 60 3.54 -14.49 17.34
CA THR A 60 3.31 -13.08 17.64
C THR A 60 3.06 -12.29 16.36
N LEU A 61 3.86 -12.56 15.32
CA LEU A 61 3.72 -11.88 14.04
C LEU A 61 2.38 -12.20 13.36
N ILE A 62 1.91 -13.46 13.42
CA ILE A 62 0.59 -13.84 12.89
C ILE A 62 -0.52 -13.08 13.60
N LYS A 63 -0.45 -12.97 14.93
CA LYS A 63 -1.43 -12.19 15.70
C LYS A 63 -1.43 -10.72 15.23
N ASP A 64 -0.26 -10.10 15.15
CA ASP A 64 -0.14 -8.71 14.76
C ASP A 64 -0.65 -8.45 13.34
N ILE A 65 -0.35 -9.34 12.38
CA ILE A 65 -0.84 -9.20 11.01
C ILE A 65 -2.37 -9.39 10.95
N ASN A 66 -2.93 -10.30 11.74
CA ASN A 66 -4.38 -10.49 11.79
C ASN A 66 -5.08 -9.27 12.42
N ASP A 67 -4.52 -8.68 13.46
CA ASP A 67 -5.01 -7.43 14.06
C ASP A 67 -4.97 -6.28 13.04
N LEU A 68 -3.90 -6.18 12.24
CA LEU A 68 -3.78 -5.21 11.14
C LEU A 68 -4.79 -5.47 10.03
N ASN A 69 -5.00 -6.72 9.63
CA ASN A 69 -5.96 -7.06 8.57
C ASN A 69 -7.40 -6.72 9.00
N HIS A 70 -7.74 -6.98 10.27
CA HIS A 70 -9.00 -6.56 10.87
C HIS A 70 -9.16 -5.04 10.83
N PHE A 71 -8.13 -4.27 11.17
CA PHE A 71 -8.19 -2.81 11.06
C PHE A 71 -8.41 -2.36 9.61
N VAL A 72 -7.67 -2.94 8.65
CA VAL A 72 -7.79 -2.59 7.23
C VAL A 72 -9.15 -3.00 6.64
N SER A 73 -9.78 -4.07 7.13
CA SER A 73 -11.12 -4.45 6.66
C SER A 73 -12.16 -3.37 6.94
N HIS A 74 -12.08 -2.70 8.09
CA HIS A 74 -12.96 -1.57 8.43
C HIS A 74 -12.75 -0.37 7.50
N VAL A 75 -11.53 -0.15 7.01
CA VAL A 75 -11.25 0.90 6.01
C VAL A 75 -11.88 0.58 4.66
N LYS A 76 -11.97 -0.70 4.28
CA LYS A 76 -12.58 -1.14 3.02
C LYS A 76 -14.11 -0.96 2.99
N GLU A 77 -14.75 -0.84 4.14
CA GLU A 77 -16.20 -0.63 4.26
C GLU A 77 -16.61 0.82 3.95
N LEU A 78 -15.64 1.73 3.83
CA LEU A 78 -15.90 3.13 3.51
C LEU A 78 -16.38 3.28 2.06
N ASP A 79 -17.37 4.15 1.84
CA ASP A 79 -17.82 4.51 0.51
C ASP A 79 -16.78 5.39 -0.19
N LEU A 80 -16.20 4.86 -1.27
CA LEU A 80 -15.17 5.51 -2.08
C LEU A 80 -15.64 5.81 -3.52
N THR A 81 -16.95 5.81 -3.78
CA THR A 81 -17.52 5.88 -5.15
C THR A 81 -17.13 7.11 -5.97
N ASN A 82 -16.66 8.21 -5.36
CA ASN A 82 -16.38 9.46 -6.06
C ASN A 82 -15.00 10.08 -5.71
N VAL A 83 -14.03 9.25 -5.34
CA VAL A 83 -12.70 9.72 -4.91
C VAL A 83 -11.61 9.09 -5.80
N GLU A 84 -10.70 9.91 -6.31
CA GLU A 84 -9.49 9.43 -7.00
C GLU A 84 -8.38 9.13 -5.95
N PRO A 85 -7.64 8.02 -6.08
CA PRO A 85 -6.55 7.73 -5.16
C PRO A 85 -5.45 8.79 -5.25
N LEU A 86 -5.02 9.29 -4.09
CA LEU A 86 -3.89 10.21 -4.01
C LEU A 86 -2.59 9.43 -4.30
N VAL A 87 -2.00 9.64 -5.47
CA VAL A 87 -0.78 8.95 -5.91
C VAL A 87 0.50 9.65 -5.43
N SER A 88 0.48 10.99 -5.31
CA SER A 88 1.63 11.76 -4.85
C SER A 88 1.24 12.97 -4.00
N LEU A 89 2.08 13.26 -3.00
CA LEU A 89 2.02 14.49 -2.21
C LEU A 89 2.82 15.63 -2.84
N THR A 90 3.70 15.32 -3.80
CA THR A 90 4.39 16.34 -4.57
C THR A 90 3.43 16.89 -5.61
N LEU A 91 3.36 18.23 -5.68
CA LEU A 91 2.77 18.88 -6.84
C LEU A 91 3.57 18.41 -8.07
N PRO A 92 2.90 18.08 -9.19
CA PRO A 92 3.60 17.75 -10.42
C PRO A 92 4.56 18.91 -10.72
N SER A 93 5.85 18.61 -10.76
CA SER A 93 6.82 19.62 -11.14
C SER A 93 6.49 20.03 -12.56
N VAL A 94 6.61 21.31 -12.88
CA VAL A 94 6.31 21.89 -14.21
C VAL A 94 7.09 21.18 -15.34
N TYR A 95 8.08 20.34 -15.01
CA TYR A 95 8.93 19.59 -15.93
C TYR A 95 8.48 18.17 -16.26
N ASP A 96 7.35 17.70 -15.75
CA ASP A 96 6.85 16.34 -16.04
C ASP A 96 5.93 16.27 -17.29
N TYR A 97 5.81 17.38 -18.03
CA TYR A 97 5.20 17.35 -19.36
C TYR A 97 6.18 16.75 -20.37
N PRO A 98 5.81 15.68 -21.12
CA PRO A 98 6.61 15.24 -22.25
C PRO A 98 6.72 16.41 -23.23
N LEU A 99 7.96 16.88 -23.45
CA LEU A 99 8.24 17.89 -24.45
C LEU A 99 7.71 17.39 -25.79
N PRO A 100 7.01 18.21 -26.58
CA PRO A 100 6.63 17.81 -27.93
C PRO A 100 7.92 17.49 -28.67
N GLU A 101 8.08 16.24 -29.10
CA GLU A 101 9.16 15.84 -29.99
C GLU A 101 9.09 16.76 -31.20
N THR A 102 9.96 17.77 -31.24
CA THR A 102 10.15 18.57 -32.43
C THR A 102 10.67 17.63 -33.48
N VAL A 103 9.79 17.21 -34.39
CA VAL A 103 10.15 16.50 -35.63
C VAL A 103 11.02 17.47 -36.43
N SER A 104 12.32 17.46 -36.13
CA SER A 104 13.33 18.16 -36.92
C SER A 104 13.54 17.33 -38.18
N ASN A 105 12.70 17.57 -39.17
CA ASN A 105 12.89 17.20 -40.56
C ASN A 105 14.08 17.99 -41.14
N SER A 106 15.28 17.66 -40.65
CA SER A 106 16.55 18.11 -41.21
C SER A 106 17.05 17.02 -42.14
N THR A 107 16.64 17.15 -43.41
CA THR A 107 17.33 16.63 -44.58
C THR A 107 18.84 16.71 -44.37
N THR A 108 19.49 15.56 -44.21
CA THR A 108 20.93 15.41 -44.46
C THR A 108 21.09 14.13 -45.27
N ALA A 109 21.51 14.34 -46.52
CA ALA A 109 21.79 13.33 -47.50
C ALA A 109 22.85 12.35 -46.98
N ILE A 110 22.47 11.08 -46.84
CA ILE A 110 23.45 9.99 -46.75
C ILE A 110 23.64 9.46 -48.17
N VAL A 111 24.81 9.82 -48.71
CA VAL A 111 25.42 9.31 -49.94
C VAL A 111 25.31 7.79 -49.97
N ARG A 112 24.55 7.27 -50.93
CA ARG A 112 24.58 5.85 -51.29
C ARG A 112 25.88 5.58 -52.06
N THR A 113 26.85 4.96 -51.43
CA THR A 113 27.92 4.26 -52.15
C THR A 113 27.34 3.00 -52.80
N PRO A 114 27.58 2.74 -54.10
CA PRO A 114 27.13 1.50 -54.73
C PRO A 114 27.95 0.30 -54.26
N SER A 115 27.26 -0.78 -53.90
CA SER A 115 27.83 -2.08 -53.57
C SER A 115 28.32 -2.79 -54.85
N PRO A 116 29.51 -3.40 -54.87
CA PRO A 116 29.98 -4.16 -56.04
C PRO A 116 29.36 -5.55 -56.11
N THR A 117 28.80 -5.86 -57.27
CA THR A 117 28.33 -7.16 -57.74
C THR A 117 29.44 -8.22 -57.60
N LYS A 118 29.14 -9.34 -56.91
CA LYS A 118 29.91 -10.58 -57.06
C LYS A 118 29.14 -11.53 -58.00
N GLN A 119 29.89 -12.05 -58.97
CA GLN A 119 29.55 -13.06 -59.97
C GLN A 119 29.12 -14.38 -59.35
#